data_AF-A0A1I7Z115-F1
#
_entry.id   AF-A0A1I7Z115-F1
#
_cell.length_a   1.000
_cell.length_b   1.000
_cell.length_c   1.000
_cell.angle_alpha   90.00
_cell.angle_beta   90.00
_cell.angle_gamma   90.00
#
_symmetry.space_group_name_H-M   'P 1'
#
loop_
_entity.id
_entity.type
_entity.pdbx_description
1 polymer ?
#
loop_
_entity_poly.entity_id
_entity_poly.type
_entity_poly.pdbx_seq_one_letter_code
_entity_poly.pdbx_strand_id
1 'polypeptide(L)'
;MIAPGRSLLKAAAKKAFSSRMLHKGVDSTPPFRFMPVWQRISAYIFIAATALSYPTYVLLNLDKFRPLPENVLSPEVVAQMKERRASREAAQKH
;
A
#
# COMPACT_ATOMS: atom_id res chain seq x y z
N MET A 1 4.94 3.58 -44.96
CA MET A 1 4.98 2.97 -43.61
C MET A 1 4.15 3.83 -42.66
N ILE A 2 3.00 3.33 -42.20
CA ILE A 2 2.07 4.09 -41.33
C ILE A 2 2.42 3.75 -39.88
N ALA A 3 2.87 4.76 -39.12
CA ALA A 3 3.28 4.59 -37.74
C ALA A 3 2.14 4.00 -36.87
N PRO A 4 2.40 2.94 -36.08
CA PRO A 4 1.37 2.24 -35.29
C PRO A 4 0.70 3.12 -34.21
N GLY A 5 1.31 4.25 -33.86
CA GLY A 5 0.73 5.20 -32.89
C GLY A 5 -0.43 6.05 -33.41
N ARG A 6 -0.54 6.26 -34.74
CA ARG A 6 -1.54 7.18 -35.32
C ARG A 6 -2.95 6.57 -35.39
N SER A 7 -3.06 5.24 -35.47
CA SER A 7 -4.35 4.53 -35.46
C SER A 7 -4.97 4.48 -34.07
N LEU A 8 -4.14 4.26 -33.02
CA LEU A 8 -4.55 4.27 -31.62
C LEU A 8 -5.09 5.65 -31.19
N LEU A 9 -4.40 6.73 -31.59
CA LEU A 9 -4.86 8.10 -31.34
C LEU A 9 -6.20 8.42 -32.03
N LYS A 10 -6.42 7.92 -33.25
CA LYS A 10 -7.70 8.10 -33.98
C LYS A 10 -8.86 7.33 -33.33
N ALA A 11 -8.61 6.13 -32.79
CA ALA A 11 -9.61 5.37 -32.05
C ALA A 11 -9.99 6.05 -30.72
N ALA A 12 -9.02 6.62 -30.01
CA ALA A 12 -9.25 7.39 -28.79
C ALA A 12 -10.03 8.69 -29.07
N ALA A 13 -9.71 9.39 -30.16
CA ALA A 13 -10.37 10.64 -30.55
C ALA A 13 -11.85 10.43 -30.95
N LYS A 14 -12.18 9.36 -31.69
CA LYS A 14 -13.58 9.07 -32.07
C LYS A 14 -14.48 8.80 -30.86
N LYS A 15 -13.95 8.16 -29.80
CA LYS A 15 -14.68 7.88 -28.56
C LYS A 15 -14.95 9.13 -27.71
N ALA A 16 -14.15 10.20 -27.90
CA ALA A 16 -14.29 11.46 -27.17
C ALA A 16 -15.35 12.40 -27.78
N PHE A 17 -15.60 12.30 -29.09
CA PHE A 17 -16.53 13.18 -29.80
C PHE A 17 -17.98 12.66 -29.84
N SER A 18 -18.22 11.35 -29.74
CA SER A 18 -19.59 10.80 -29.82
C SER A 18 -20.45 11.00 -28.57
N SER A 19 -19.90 11.56 -27.48
CA SER A 19 -20.63 11.71 -26.21
C SER A 19 -21.12 13.13 -25.91
N ARG A 20 -21.00 14.07 -26.85
CA ARG A 20 -21.22 15.51 -26.59
C ARG A 20 -22.49 16.13 -27.17
N MET A 21 -23.44 15.36 -27.69
CA MET A 21 -24.63 15.94 -28.33
C MET A 21 -25.96 15.31 -27.93
N LEU A 22 -26.24 15.16 -26.63
CA LEU A 22 -27.64 15.02 -26.18
C LEU A 22 -27.89 15.89 -24.94
N HIS A 23 -28.38 17.09 -25.25
CA HIS A 23 -29.19 18.05 -24.50
C HIS A 23 -29.04 18.18 -22.97
N LYS A 24 -28.67 19.40 -22.56
CA LYS A 24 -28.73 19.90 -21.18
C LYS A 24 -30.18 19.91 -20.66
N GLY A 25 -30.42 19.18 -19.57
CA GLY A 25 -31.50 19.38 -18.61
C GLY A 25 -30.86 19.70 -17.25
N VAL A 26 -31.59 20.36 -16.37
CA VAL A 26 -31.15 20.81 -15.03
C VAL A 26 -31.04 19.63 -14.04
N ASP A 27 -30.45 18.50 -14.46
CA ASP A 27 -30.38 17.27 -13.71
C ASP A 27 -29.02 16.60 -13.89
N SER A 28 -28.34 16.43 -12.75
CA SER A 28 -27.16 15.59 -12.52
C SER A 28 -25.94 15.91 -13.39
N THR A 29 -24.83 16.27 -12.74
CA THR A 29 -23.50 15.95 -13.27
C THR A 29 -23.56 14.54 -13.89
N PRO A 30 -23.19 14.35 -15.17
CA PRO A 30 -23.44 13.10 -15.88
C PRO A 30 -22.98 11.95 -14.99
N PRO A 31 -23.86 10.96 -14.67
CA PRO A 31 -23.53 9.93 -13.71
C PRO A 31 -22.20 9.34 -14.13
N PHE A 32 -21.25 9.37 -13.20
CA PHE A 32 -19.88 8.91 -13.38
C PHE A 32 -19.91 7.71 -14.32
N ARG A 33 -19.45 7.91 -15.57
CA ARG A 33 -19.61 6.98 -16.71
C ARG A 33 -19.61 5.55 -16.19
N PHE A 34 -20.74 4.83 -16.30
CA PHE A 34 -20.98 3.56 -15.61
C PHE A 34 -19.68 2.76 -15.47
N MET A 35 -19.13 2.80 -14.26
CA MET A 35 -17.86 2.16 -13.95
C MET A 35 -18.23 0.77 -13.42
N PRO A 36 -17.83 -0.31 -14.10
CA PRO A 36 -18.01 -1.66 -13.60
C PRO A 36 -17.50 -1.77 -12.16
N VAL A 37 -18.19 -2.56 -11.33
CA VAL A 37 -17.83 -2.75 -9.91
C VAL A 37 -16.35 -3.13 -9.75
N TRP A 38 -15.84 -3.98 -10.65
CA TRP A 38 -14.43 -4.36 -10.70
C TRP A 38 -13.46 -3.19 -10.85
N GLN A 39 -13.80 -2.20 -11.70
CA GLN A 39 -12.97 -1.01 -11.89
C GLN A 39 -12.96 -0.12 -10.64
N ARG A 40 -14.09 -0.07 -9.91
CA ARG A 40 -14.16 0.62 -8.61
C ARG A 40 -13.29 -0.07 -7.57
N ILE A 41 -13.42 -1.39 -7.43
CA ILE A 41 -12.62 -2.20 -6.51
C ILE A 41 -11.12 -2.02 -6.82
N SER A 42 -10.71 -2.12 -8.09
CA SER A 42 -9.32 -1.93 -8.47
C SER A 42 -8.80 -0.54 -8.14
N ALA A 43 -9.63 0.50 -8.33
CA ALA A 43 -9.24 1.87 -8.00
C ALA A 43 -9.00 2.03 -6.49
N TYR A 44 -9.88 1.47 -5.66
CA TYR A 44 -9.70 1.51 -4.20
C TYR A 44 -8.47 0.74 -3.74
N ILE A 45 -8.23 -0.46 -4.29
CA ILE A 45 -7.02 -1.24 -3.97
C ILE A 45 -5.77 -0.48 -4.41
N PHE A 46 -5.78 0.13 -5.60
CA PHE A 46 -4.66 0.91 -6.09
C PHE A 46 -4.36 2.10 -5.18
N ILE A 47 -5.38 2.87 -4.79
CA ILE A 47 -5.24 4.01 -3.87
C ILE A 47 -4.71 3.55 -2.51
N ALA A 48 -5.28 2.48 -1.95
CA ALA A 48 -4.84 1.94 -0.67
C ALA A 48 -3.38 1.47 -0.73
N ALA A 49 -3.01 0.72 -1.77
CA ALA A 49 -1.66 0.22 -1.96
C ALA A 49 -0.65 1.36 -2.14
N THR A 50 -0.96 2.37 -2.94
CA THR A 50 -0.07 3.53 -3.12
C THR A 50 0.08 4.32 -1.83
N ALA A 51 -1.02 4.64 -1.15
CA ALA A 51 -0.98 5.37 0.12
C ALA A 51 -0.24 4.61 1.23
N LEU A 52 -0.37 3.27 1.28
CA LEU A 52 0.25 2.43 2.30
C LEU A 52 1.68 1.99 1.95
N SER A 53 2.08 2.01 0.67
CA SER A 53 3.39 1.49 0.22
C SER A 53 4.57 2.14 0.95
N TYR A 54 4.58 3.47 1.03
CA TYR A 54 5.66 4.21 1.67
C TYR A 54 5.70 4.04 3.20
N PRO A 55 4.60 4.28 3.96
CA PRO A 55 4.65 4.12 5.42
C PRO A 55 4.95 2.67 5.83
N THR A 56 4.43 1.67 5.11
CA THR A 56 4.78 0.27 5.40
C THR A 56 6.27 -0.02 5.19
N TYR A 57 6.86 0.46 4.08
CA TYR A 57 8.29 0.34 3.85
C TYR A 57 9.13 1.02 4.96
N VAL A 58 8.74 2.22 5.38
CA VAL A 58 9.44 2.96 6.43
C VAL A 58 9.36 2.22 7.77
N LEU A 59 8.17 1.80 8.18
CA LEU A 59 7.95 1.10 9.45
C LEU A 59 8.75 -0.20 9.53
N LEU A 60 8.82 -0.96 8.44
CA LEU A 60 9.58 -2.21 8.37
C LEU A 60 11.10 -1.99 8.37
N ASN A 61 11.59 -0.79 8.05
CA ASN A 61 13.01 -0.47 8.03
C ASN A 61 13.40 0.53 9.14
N LEU A 62 12.54 0.76 10.13
CA LEU A 62 12.81 1.71 11.22
C LEU A 62 14.12 1.38 11.95
N ASP A 63 14.43 0.11 12.16
CA ASP A 63 15.67 -0.32 12.83
C ASP A 63 16.94 0.08 12.05
N LYS A 64 16.83 0.25 10.72
CA LYS A 64 17.93 0.72 9.86
C LYS A 64 18.06 2.24 9.89
N PHE A 65 16.94 2.96 10.00
CA PHE A 65 16.93 4.43 10.04
C PHE A 65 17.28 4.97 11.43
N ARG A 66 16.95 4.22 12.47
CA ARG A 66 17.23 4.55 13.85
C ARG A 66 17.92 3.35 14.50
N PRO A 67 19.27 3.28 14.46
CA PRO A 67 19.98 2.23 15.16
C PRO A 67 19.53 2.26 16.62
N LEU A 68 19.08 1.10 17.12
CA LEU A 68 18.65 1.00 18.51
C LEU A 68 19.83 1.38 19.42
N PRO A 69 19.58 2.13 20.51
CA PRO A 69 20.62 2.34 21.50
C PRO A 69 21.12 0.96 21.96
N GLU A 70 22.43 0.80 22.08
CA GLU A 70 23.02 -0.42 22.63
C GLU A 70 22.44 -0.62 24.03
N ASN A 71 21.57 -1.62 24.16
CA ASN A 71 20.90 -1.92 25.42
C ASN A 71 21.87 -2.75 26.28
N VAL A 72 22.95 -2.10 26.71
CA VAL A 72 23.98 -2.73 27.55
C VAL A 72 23.36 -2.89 28.95
N LEU A 73 22.86 -4.10 29.22
CA LEU A 73 22.42 -4.47 30.56
C LEU A 73 23.60 -4.38 31.51
N SER A 74 23.36 -3.86 32.72
CA SER A 74 24.38 -3.92 33.77
C SER A 74 24.75 -5.39 34.04
N PRO A 75 26.02 -5.68 34.34
CA PRO A 75 26.50 -7.06 34.51
C PRO A 75 25.72 -7.82 35.60
N GLU A 76 25.23 -7.09 36.61
CA GLU A 76 24.39 -7.63 37.68
C GLU A 76 23.03 -8.15 37.17
N VAL A 77 22.37 -7.41 36.28
CA VAL A 77 21.07 -7.81 35.71
C VAL A 77 21.24 -9.04 34.79
N VAL A 78 22.36 -9.12 34.07
CA VAL A 78 22.70 -10.29 33.24
C VAL A 78 22.91 -11.54 34.11
N ALA A 79 23.57 -11.40 35.27
CA ALA A 79 23.75 -12.49 36.22
C ALA A 79 22.41 -12.99 36.78
N GLN A 80 21.54 -12.08 37.22
CA GLN A 80 20.20 -12.44 37.73
C GLN A 80 19.33 -13.11 36.64
N MET A 81 19.42 -12.67 35.38
CA MET A 81 18.70 -13.31 34.29
C MET A 81 19.20 -14.73 34.02
N LYS A 82 20.51 -14.97 34.09
CA LYS A 82 21.08 -16.32 33.94
C LYS A 82 20.66 -17.25 35.06
N GLU A 83 20.66 -16.78 36.30
CA GLU A 83 20.18 -17.55 37.46
C GLU A 83 18.70 -17.92 37.32
N ARG A 84 17.85 -16.97 36.91
CA ARG A 84 16.42 -17.22 36.66
C ARG A 84 16.17 -18.15 35.47
N ARG A 85 17.06 -18.17 34.48
CA ARG A 85 16.97 -19.10 33.35
C ARG A 85 17.33 -20.51 33.79
N ALA A 86 18.42 -20.65 34.55
CA ALA A 86 18.87 -21.93 35.10
C ALA A 86 17.83 -22.55 36.05
N SER A 87 17.17 -21.75 36.89
CA SER A 87 16.12 -22.25 37.78
C SER A 87 14.88 -22.74 37.03
N ARG A 88 14.50 -22.09 35.93
CA ARG A 88 13.41 -22.55 35.05
C ARG A 88 13.77 -23.82 34.31
N GLU A 89 14.98 -23.92 33.77
CA GLU A 89 15.47 -25.13 33.09
C GLU A 89 15.60 -26.32 34.04
N ALA A 90 15.97 -26.09 35.30
CA ALA A 90 16.02 -27.13 36.33
C ALA A 90 14.62 -27.59 36.76
N ALA A 91 13.68 -26.65 36.93
CA ALA A 91 12.29 -26.97 37.28
C ALA A 91 11.54 -27.69 36.15
N GLN A 92 11.95 -27.50 34.90
CA GLN A 92 11.33 -28.13 33.72
C GLN A 92 11.90 -29.54 33.42
N LYS A 93 13.00 -29.92 34.08
CA LYS A 93 13.63 -31.25 33.99
C LYS A 93 13.15 -32.23 35.07
N HIS A 94 12.33 -31.76 36.01
CA HIS A 94 11.62 -32.55 37.00
C HIS A 94 10.18 -32.79 36.57
#